data_AF-A0A7S0M8D6-F1
#
_entry.id   AF-A0A7S0M8D6-F1
#
_cell.length_a   1.000
_cell.length_b   1.000
_cell.length_c   1.000
_cell.angle_alpha   90.00
_cell.angle_beta   90.00
_cell.angle_gamma   90.00
#
_symmetry.space_group_name_H-M   'P 1'
#
loop_
_entity.id
_entity.type
_entity.pdbx_description
1 polymer ?
#
loop_
_entity_poly.entity_id
_entity_poly.type
_entity_poly.pdbx_seq_one_letter_code
_entity_poly.pdbx_strand_id
1 'polypeptide(L)'
;AQERLSAAAAAACHERSVAPFAEEGAAGAVLVSSGYVLLAALLVPMSNMNLEDNVTIQKVSFWMLVVLSAEFLFQFWAQGLDKHVVPAFGHDYSHVVGSILFNYAFITIIPSWLNEKRPEVSVNQTVWISTIGSTALYIAMGIMGACAYTHAQGNFLNALSNDCSPLVTRVSAFLFAFGIIGLGIPFNCIVARYSLLVGRSCGPRMSTFWAVYFPWLVSWLFYGGGLFNEVVAWSGDLDIGPINFVLPLAVSLTALGVGSLRWAHPRAAPALRRYGPLQPAEAGDEHDEANRDTLVGPLPSFLRRFQRPVGFVAAGLLCVGILASVVTHSARAYRGFVRK
;
A
#
# COMPACT_ATOMS: atom_id res chain seq x y z
N ALA A 1 0.48 -1.72 -45.50
CA ALA A 1 0.12 -3.10 -45.13
C ALA A 1 1.14 -3.77 -44.20
N GLN A 2 2.43 -3.44 -44.28
CA GLN A 2 3.50 -4.04 -43.45
C GLN A 2 3.56 -3.53 -41.99
N GLU A 3 3.04 -2.33 -41.71
CA GLU A 3 3.05 -1.70 -40.37
C GLU A 3 1.95 -2.20 -39.41
N ARG A 4 0.85 -2.79 -39.93
CA ARG A 4 -0.21 -3.37 -39.08
C ARG A 4 0.13 -4.77 -38.56
N LEU A 5 1.08 -5.46 -39.19
CA LEU A 5 1.57 -6.77 -38.76
C LEU A 5 2.45 -6.67 -37.50
N SER A 6 3.07 -5.52 -37.21
CA SER A 6 3.87 -5.34 -35.98
C SER A 6 3.01 -5.09 -34.75
N ALA A 7 1.96 -4.26 -34.86
CA ALA A 7 1.07 -3.95 -33.72
C ALA A 7 0.23 -5.17 -33.29
N ALA A 8 -0.32 -5.93 -34.25
CA ALA A 8 -1.08 -7.14 -33.94
C ALA A 8 -0.20 -8.27 -33.38
N ALA A 9 1.04 -8.43 -33.87
CA ALA A 9 2.00 -9.39 -33.32
C ALA A 9 2.51 -8.98 -31.93
N ALA A 10 2.71 -7.68 -31.68
CA ALA A 10 3.05 -7.16 -30.36
C ALA A 10 1.90 -7.38 -29.37
N ALA A 11 0.65 -7.10 -29.77
CA ALA A 11 -0.54 -7.37 -28.96
C ALA A 11 -0.66 -8.86 -28.60
N ALA A 12 -0.53 -9.76 -29.59
CA ALA A 12 -0.57 -11.21 -29.37
C ALA A 12 0.59 -11.73 -28.49
N CYS A 13 1.73 -11.04 -28.46
CA CYS A 13 2.84 -11.39 -27.58
C CYS A 13 2.59 -10.96 -26.13
N HIS A 14 1.98 -9.79 -25.92
CA HIS A 14 1.60 -9.31 -24.59
C HIS A 14 0.48 -10.12 -23.93
N GLU A 15 -0.25 -10.91 -24.71
CA GLU A 15 -1.25 -11.88 -24.20
C GLU A 15 -0.64 -13.08 -23.48
N ARG A 16 0.67 -13.35 -23.64
CA ARG A 16 1.32 -14.43 -22.90
C ARG A 16 1.51 -14.00 -21.44
N SER A 17 0.77 -14.62 -20.53
CA SER A 17 0.90 -14.40 -19.09
C SER A 17 2.32 -14.74 -18.62
N VAL A 18 3.13 -13.73 -18.31
CA VAL A 18 4.43 -13.92 -17.68
C VAL A 18 4.18 -14.05 -16.18
N ALA A 19 3.81 -15.25 -15.76
CA ALA A 19 3.76 -15.62 -14.35
C ALA A 19 5.12 -16.25 -13.99
N PRO A 20 5.94 -15.60 -13.17
CA PRO A 20 7.21 -16.18 -12.75
C PRO A 20 6.94 -17.51 -12.04
N PHE A 21 7.67 -18.55 -12.43
CA PHE A 21 7.60 -19.90 -11.85
C PHE A 21 6.28 -20.67 -12.08
N ALA A 22 5.49 -20.29 -13.09
CA ALA A 22 4.25 -20.98 -13.45
C ALA A 22 4.42 -22.29 -14.25
N GLU A 23 5.58 -22.94 -14.19
CA GLU A 23 5.75 -24.24 -14.85
C GLU A 23 4.87 -25.31 -14.20
N GLU A 24 4.24 -26.15 -15.03
CA GLU A 24 3.22 -27.15 -14.68
C GLU A 24 3.67 -28.25 -13.67
N GLY A 25 4.89 -28.18 -13.13
CA GLY A 25 5.42 -29.07 -12.09
C GLY A 25 5.68 -28.44 -10.71
N ALA A 26 5.53 -27.11 -10.57
CA ALA A 26 5.83 -26.39 -9.33
C ALA A 26 4.60 -26.13 -8.43
N ALA A 27 3.44 -26.71 -8.77
CA ALA A 27 2.21 -26.57 -8.00
C ALA A 27 2.36 -27.25 -6.62
N GLY A 28 2.82 -26.48 -5.63
CA GLY A 28 3.02 -26.92 -4.25
C GLY A 28 4.45 -26.74 -3.71
N ALA A 29 5.40 -26.29 -4.54
CA ALA A 29 6.75 -26.01 -4.08
C ALA A 29 6.86 -24.61 -3.46
N VAL A 30 7.42 -24.54 -2.26
CA VAL A 30 7.84 -23.28 -1.64
C VAL A 30 9.11 -22.79 -2.33
N LEU A 31 9.04 -21.64 -3.01
CA LEU A 31 10.18 -21.07 -3.70
C LEU A 31 10.68 -19.79 -3.02
N VAL A 32 11.84 -19.88 -2.39
CA VAL A 32 12.60 -18.72 -1.90
C VAL A 32 13.67 -18.41 -2.94
N SER A 33 13.47 -17.37 -3.73
CA SER A 33 14.42 -16.99 -4.79
C SER A 33 15.66 -16.28 -4.21
N SER A 34 16.80 -16.37 -4.89
CA SER A 34 17.98 -15.59 -4.52
C SER A 34 17.73 -14.08 -4.56
N GLY A 35 16.90 -13.62 -5.52
CA GLY A 35 16.45 -12.23 -5.60
C GLY A 35 15.68 -11.78 -4.37
N TYR A 36 14.84 -12.65 -3.80
CA TYR A 36 14.15 -12.36 -2.55
C TYR A 36 15.10 -12.15 -1.38
N VAL A 37 16.05 -13.07 -1.21
CA VAL A 37 17.04 -13.00 -0.12
C VAL A 37 17.90 -11.74 -0.24
N LEU A 38 18.33 -11.41 -1.46
CA LEU A 38 19.09 -10.18 -1.73
C LEU A 38 18.26 -8.93 -1.41
N LEU A 39 16.98 -8.89 -1.81
CA LEU A 39 16.10 -7.78 -1.53
C LEU A 39 15.87 -7.62 -0.01
N ALA A 40 15.65 -8.72 0.71
CA ALA A 40 15.52 -8.71 2.15
C ALA A 40 16.80 -8.20 2.83
N ALA A 41 17.97 -8.67 2.39
CA ALA A 41 19.26 -8.24 2.92
C ALA A 41 19.52 -6.74 2.74
N LEU A 42 19.00 -6.14 1.65
CA LEU A 42 19.13 -4.70 1.39
C LEU A 42 18.07 -3.86 2.12
N LEU A 43 16.81 -4.29 2.13
CA LEU A 43 15.69 -3.48 2.61
C LEU A 43 15.41 -3.64 4.11
N VAL A 44 15.69 -4.79 4.72
CA VAL A 44 15.49 -4.99 6.17
C VAL A 44 16.36 -4.05 7.03
N PRO A 45 17.65 -3.82 6.73
CA PRO A 45 18.44 -2.83 7.44
C PRO A 45 17.85 -1.42 7.32
N MET A 46 17.41 -1.04 6.11
CA MET A 46 16.75 0.25 5.87
C MET A 46 15.44 0.41 6.67
N SER A 47 14.73 -0.69 6.89
CA SER A 47 13.47 -0.72 7.65
C SER A 47 13.67 -0.48 9.15
N ASN A 48 14.90 -0.60 9.65
CA ASN A 48 15.23 -0.34 11.05
C ASN A 48 15.65 1.11 11.33
N MET A 49 15.93 1.89 10.28
CA MET A 49 16.29 3.30 10.37
C MET A 49 15.13 4.15 10.91
N ASN A 50 15.41 5.40 11.28
CA ASN A 50 14.39 6.36 11.67
C ASN A 50 13.75 7.02 10.45
N LEU A 51 12.57 7.64 10.66
CA LEU A 51 11.81 8.24 9.56
C LEU A 51 12.61 9.36 8.89
N GLU A 52 13.25 10.22 9.68
CA GLU A 52 14.08 11.34 9.21
C GLU A 52 15.20 10.87 8.27
N ASP A 53 15.97 9.85 8.67
CA ASP A 53 17.07 9.32 7.87
C ASP A 53 16.58 8.73 6.54
N ASN A 54 15.37 8.16 6.53
CA ASN A 54 14.78 7.57 5.34
C ASN A 54 14.20 8.63 4.38
N VAL A 55 13.91 9.86 4.84
CA VAL A 55 13.32 10.93 4.00
C VAL A 55 14.13 11.20 2.75
N THR A 56 15.47 11.15 2.83
CA THR A 56 16.33 11.37 1.65
C THR A 56 16.13 10.29 0.60
N ILE A 57 16.01 9.02 1.01
CA ILE A 57 15.74 7.89 0.12
C ILE A 57 14.36 8.05 -0.53
N GLN A 58 13.36 8.48 0.25
CA GLN A 58 12.01 8.73 -0.27
C GLN A 58 11.94 9.88 -1.28
N LYS A 59 12.78 10.93 -1.13
CA LYS A 59 12.90 11.99 -2.15
C LYS A 59 13.42 11.44 -3.48
N VAL A 60 14.42 10.55 -3.43
CA VAL A 60 14.94 9.89 -4.64
C VAL A 60 13.85 9.02 -5.27
N SER A 61 13.12 8.24 -4.45
CA SER A 61 11.98 7.44 -4.89
C SER A 61 10.90 8.29 -5.58
N PHE A 62 10.56 9.46 -5.01
CA PHE A 62 9.60 10.38 -5.62
C PHE A 62 10.02 10.84 -7.02
N TRP A 63 11.28 11.22 -7.23
CA TRP A 63 11.75 11.63 -8.55
C TRP A 63 11.79 10.47 -9.54
N MET A 64 12.19 9.28 -9.08
CA MET A 64 12.08 8.07 -9.89
C MET A 64 10.62 7.80 -10.29
N LEU A 65 9.64 7.99 -9.38
CA LEU A 65 8.22 7.78 -9.67
C LEU A 65 7.78 8.68 -10.82
N VAL A 66 8.14 9.97 -10.76
CA VAL A 66 7.78 10.94 -11.81
C VAL A 66 8.38 10.55 -13.16
N VAL A 67 9.68 10.25 -13.20
CA VAL A 67 10.39 9.92 -14.46
C VAL A 67 9.89 8.61 -15.06
N LEU A 68 9.78 7.55 -14.26
CA LEU A 68 9.36 6.24 -14.74
C LEU A 68 7.88 6.23 -15.13
N SER A 69 7.02 6.96 -14.41
CA SER A 69 5.62 7.09 -14.81
C SER A 69 5.48 7.86 -16.12
N ALA A 70 6.29 8.90 -16.34
CA ALA A 70 6.30 9.61 -17.62
C ALA A 70 6.76 8.71 -18.78
N GLU A 71 7.77 7.86 -18.56
CA GLU A 71 8.20 6.86 -19.54
C GLU A 71 7.10 5.84 -19.85
N PHE A 72 6.40 5.31 -18.84
CA PHE A 72 5.28 4.40 -19.07
C PHE A 72 4.13 5.05 -19.84
N LEU A 73 3.74 6.28 -19.48
CA LEU A 73 2.69 7.01 -20.20
C LEU A 73 3.09 7.26 -21.65
N PHE A 74 4.35 7.62 -21.90
CA PHE A 74 4.87 7.77 -23.25
C PHE A 74 4.83 6.45 -24.02
N GLN A 75 5.23 5.34 -23.39
CA GLN A 75 5.21 4.01 -23.99
C GLN A 75 3.77 3.58 -24.35
N PHE A 76 2.79 3.82 -23.48
CA PHE A 76 1.38 3.50 -23.78
C PHE A 76 0.88 4.29 -24.99
N TRP A 77 1.25 5.56 -25.07
CA TRP A 77 0.90 6.39 -26.21
C TRP A 77 1.58 5.91 -27.50
N ALA A 78 2.87 5.57 -27.45
CA ALA A 78 3.66 5.12 -28.59
C ALA A 78 3.20 3.75 -29.13
N GLN A 79 2.71 2.87 -28.25
CA GLN A 79 2.20 1.55 -28.60
C GLN A 79 0.83 1.59 -29.29
N GLY A 80 0.12 2.71 -29.16
CA GLY A 80 -1.21 2.93 -29.72
C GLY A 80 -2.30 2.70 -28.67
N LEU A 81 -3.27 3.60 -28.63
CA LEU A 81 -4.38 3.57 -27.69
C LEU A 81 -5.65 3.09 -28.40
N ASP A 82 -6.06 1.84 -28.17
CA ASP A 82 -7.33 1.34 -28.68
C ASP A 82 -8.46 1.65 -27.68
N LYS A 83 -9.24 2.67 -28.01
CA LYS A 83 -10.35 3.16 -27.17
C LYS A 83 -11.53 2.20 -27.13
N HIS A 84 -11.63 1.25 -28.07
CA HIS A 84 -12.75 0.30 -28.12
C HIS A 84 -12.59 -0.84 -27.11
N VAL A 85 -11.40 -0.98 -26.51
CA VAL A 85 -11.07 -2.03 -25.54
C VAL A 85 -11.61 -1.71 -24.16
N VAL A 86 -11.77 -0.43 -23.81
CA VAL A 86 -12.19 -0.02 -22.46
C VAL A 86 -13.68 0.37 -22.48
N PRO A 87 -14.60 -0.55 -22.12
CA PRO A 87 -16.02 -0.21 -22.05
C PRO A 87 -16.27 0.79 -20.91
N ALA A 88 -17.27 1.65 -21.08
CA ALA A 88 -17.68 2.59 -20.04
C ALA A 88 -18.20 1.87 -18.78
N PHE A 89 -18.74 0.66 -18.94
CA PHE A 89 -19.24 -0.19 -17.86
C PHE A 89 -18.67 -1.59 -18.01
N GLY A 90 -18.00 -2.08 -16.96
CA GLY A 90 -17.49 -3.44 -16.89
C GLY A 90 -18.56 -4.43 -16.42
N HIS A 91 -18.27 -5.72 -16.59
CA HIS A 91 -19.14 -6.80 -16.10
C HIS A 91 -18.75 -7.29 -14.69
N ASP A 92 -17.53 -6.99 -14.26
CA ASP A 92 -16.99 -7.39 -12.96
C ASP A 92 -16.27 -6.20 -12.32
N TYR A 93 -16.66 -5.92 -11.08
CA TYR A 93 -16.08 -4.88 -10.24
C TYR A 93 -15.41 -5.47 -8.99
N SER A 94 -15.30 -6.79 -8.93
CA SER A 94 -14.63 -7.50 -7.85
C SER A 94 -13.22 -6.95 -7.69
N HIS A 95 -12.82 -6.69 -6.45
CA HIS A 95 -11.51 -6.13 -6.08
C HIS A 95 -11.25 -4.67 -6.49
N VAL A 96 -12.10 -4.02 -7.28
CA VAL A 96 -11.88 -2.61 -7.71
C VAL A 96 -11.98 -1.67 -6.53
N VAL A 97 -13.06 -1.73 -5.76
CA VAL A 97 -13.29 -0.84 -4.61
C VAL A 97 -12.22 -1.05 -3.55
N GLY A 98 -11.99 -2.31 -3.13
CA GLY A 98 -10.95 -2.64 -2.15
C GLY A 98 -9.56 -2.20 -2.58
N SER A 99 -9.19 -2.40 -3.85
CA SER A 99 -7.91 -1.93 -4.38
C SER A 99 -7.79 -0.40 -4.35
N ILE A 100 -8.84 0.33 -4.74
CA ILE A 100 -8.85 1.81 -4.65
C ILE A 100 -8.65 2.23 -3.19
N LEU A 101 -9.44 1.69 -2.26
CA LEU A 101 -9.34 2.04 -0.84
C LEU A 101 -7.96 1.75 -0.27
N PHE A 102 -7.39 0.60 -0.61
CA PHE A 102 -6.04 0.22 -0.22
C PHE A 102 -4.98 1.19 -0.76
N ASN A 103 -5.07 1.62 -2.02
CA ASN A 103 -4.13 2.59 -2.60
C ASN A 103 -4.22 3.98 -1.92
N TYR A 104 -5.37 4.33 -1.35
CA TYR A 104 -5.57 5.55 -0.56
C TYR A 104 -5.41 5.34 0.96
N ALA A 105 -4.75 4.27 1.40
CA ALA A 105 -4.53 3.96 2.83
C ALA A 105 -3.53 4.91 3.53
N PHE A 106 -3.18 6.06 2.95
CA PHE A 106 -2.21 6.99 3.52
C PHE A 106 -2.65 7.64 4.84
N ILE A 107 -3.94 7.53 5.22
CA ILE A 107 -4.43 8.01 6.53
C ILE A 107 -3.67 7.38 7.69
N THR A 108 -3.18 6.15 7.51
CA THR A 108 -2.39 5.41 8.51
C THR A 108 -1.01 6.04 8.74
N ILE A 109 -0.53 6.81 7.77
CA ILE A 109 0.80 7.42 7.73
C ILE A 109 0.75 8.86 8.26
N ILE A 110 -0.38 9.55 8.07
CA ILE A 110 -0.54 10.97 8.44
C ILE A 110 -0.12 11.25 9.88
N PRO A 111 -0.54 10.50 10.92
CA PRO A 111 -0.15 10.81 12.30
C PRO A 111 1.37 10.77 12.52
N SER A 112 2.06 9.76 11.99
CA SER A 112 3.51 9.66 12.10
C SER A 112 4.21 10.75 11.31
N TRP A 113 3.70 11.10 10.12
CA TRP A 113 4.23 12.22 9.33
C TRP A 113 4.02 13.58 10.01
N LEU A 114 2.86 13.80 10.66
CA LEU A 114 2.57 15.04 11.38
C LEU A 114 3.52 15.28 12.56
N ASN A 115 4.03 14.23 13.19
CA ASN A 115 5.02 14.33 14.27
C ASN A 115 6.41 14.74 13.77
N GLU A 116 6.70 14.48 12.50
CA GLU A 116 8.04 14.61 11.90
C GLU A 116 8.12 15.77 10.89
N LYS A 117 6.97 16.33 10.48
CA LYS A 117 6.94 17.48 9.58
C LYS A 117 7.54 18.71 10.25
N ARG A 118 8.12 19.59 9.45
CA ARG A 118 8.50 20.93 9.93
C ARG A 118 7.26 21.78 10.26
N PRO A 119 7.34 22.70 11.24
CA PRO A 119 6.21 23.55 11.65
C PRO A 119 5.63 24.38 10.50
N GLU A 120 6.48 24.84 9.58
CA GLU A 120 6.10 25.74 8.47
C GLU A 120 5.33 25.03 7.35
N VAL A 121 5.34 23.69 7.33
CA VAL A 121 4.69 22.90 6.29
C VAL A 121 3.18 22.84 6.54
N SER A 122 2.41 23.35 5.58
CA SER A 122 0.95 23.30 5.59
C SER A 122 0.42 21.89 5.36
N VAL A 123 -0.26 21.33 6.35
CA VAL A 123 -0.86 20.00 6.31
C VAL A 123 -1.85 19.86 5.16
N ASN A 124 -2.79 20.81 5.06
CA ASN A 124 -3.85 20.77 4.06
C ASN A 124 -3.26 20.82 2.65
N GLN A 125 -2.34 21.74 2.40
CA GLN A 125 -1.75 21.89 1.07
C GLN A 125 -1.00 20.63 0.65
N THR A 126 -0.19 20.05 1.56
CA THR A 126 0.55 18.82 1.26
C THR A 126 -0.39 17.66 0.94
N VAL A 127 -1.42 17.44 1.75
CA VAL A 127 -2.38 16.34 1.54
C VAL A 127 -3.20 16.55 0.26
N TRP A 128 -3.66 17.76 -0.02
CA TRP A 128 -4.45 18.03 -1.23
C TRP A 128 -3.64 17.85 -2.51
N ILE A 129 -2.42 18.42 -2.56
CA ILE A 129 -1.58 18.32 -3.76
C ILE A 129 -1.17 16.87 -3.99
N SER A 130 -0.76 16.13 -2.95
CA SER A 130 -0.38 14.73 -3.09
C SER A 130 -1.55 13.86 -3.56
N THR A 131 -2.74 14.07 -2.99
CA THR A 131 -3.95 13.30 -3.33
C THR A 131 -4.43 13.61 -4.74
N ILE A 132 -4.49 14.87 -5.15
CA ILE A 132 -4.90 15.24 -6.51
C ILE A 132 -3.89 14.72 -7.52
N GLY A 133 -2.59 14.89 -7.24
CA GLY A 133 -1.51 14.40 -8.09
C GLY A 133 -1.53 12.88 -8.28
N SER A 134 -1.66 12.12 -7.19
CA SER A 134 -1.74 10.66 -7.26
C SER A 134 -3.00 10.18 -7.98
N THR A 135 -4.14 10.82 -7.73
CA THR A 135 -5.42 10.51 -8.41
C THR A 135 -5.30 10.71 -9.92
N ALA A 136 -4.76 11.85 -10.35
CA ALA A 136 -4.55 12.12 -11.77
C ALA A 136 -3.63 11.08 -12.41
N LEU A 137 -2.55 10.70 -11.71
CA LEU A 137 -1.62 9.68 -12.19
C LEU A 137 -2.25 8.30 -12.26
N TYR A 138 -3.02 7.88 -11.25
CA TYR A 138 -3.73 6.60 -11.26
C TYR A 138 -4.74 6.52 -12.40
N ILE A 139 -5.50 7.60 -12.66
CA ILE A 139 -6.45 7.65 -13.78
C ILE A 139 -5.70 7.57 -15.12
N ALA A 140 -4.62 8.37 -15.29
CA ALA A 140 -3.83 8.37 -16.52
C ALA A 140 -3.22 6.99 -16.80
N MET A 141 -2.55 6.40 -15.82
CA MET A 141 -1.92 5.08 -15.93
C MET A 141 -2.97 3.98 -16.17
N GLY A 142 -4.09 4.01 -15.45
CA GLY A 142 -5.16 3.01 -15.58
C GLY A 142 -5.82 3.04 -16.96
N ILE A 143 -6.23 4.23 -17.43
CA ILE A 143 -6.91 4.36 -18.73
C ILE A 143 -5.93 4.08 -19.88
N MET A 144 -4.76 4.72 -19.88
CA MET A 144 -3.80 4.54 -20.98
C MET A 144 -3.22 3.13 -21.00
N GLY A 145 -2.94 2.55 -19.82
CA GLY A 145 -2.49 1.17 -19.70
C GLY A 145 -3.52 0.17 -20.23
N ALA A 146 -4.81 0.33 -19.87
CA ALA A 146 -5.87 -0.54 -20.36
C ALA A 146 -6.12 -0.41 -21.88
N CYS A 147 -5.99 0.81 -22.43
CA CYS A 147 -6.10 1.04 -23.88
C CYS A 147 -4.91 0.48 -24.67
N ALA A 148 -3.72 0.37 -24.06
CA ALA A 148 -2.51 -0.14 -24.69
C ALA A 148 -2.32 -1.66 -24.51
N TYR A 149 -2.84 -2.23 -23.41
CA TYR A 149 -2.68 -3.64 -23.04
C TYR A 149 -4.04 -4.27 -22.71
N THR A 150 -4.61 -5.00 -23.67
CA THR A 150 -5.98 -5.53 -23.62
C THR A 150 -6.21 -6.65 -22.59
N HIS A 151 -5.14 -7.36 -22.17
CA HIS A 151 -5.24 -8.55 -21.32
C HIS A 151 -4.26 -8.56 -20.13
N ALA A 152 -3.82 -7.40 -19.66
CA ALA A 152 -3.00 -7.32 -18.46
C ALA A 152 -3.82 -7.72 -17.21
N GLN A 153 -3.45 -8.82 -16.56
CA GLN A 153 -4.09 -9.28 -15.31
C GLN A 153 -3.13 -9.13 -14.12
N GLY A 154 -3.67 -8.66 -13.00
CA GLY A 154 -2.92 -8.53 -11.75
C GLY A 154 -1.83 -7.45 -11.79
N ASN A 155 -0.59 -7.83 -11.49
CA ASN A 155 0.52 -6.88 -11.44
C ASN A 155 0.90 -6.41 -12.85
N PHE A 156 0.58 -5.16 -13.15
CA PHE A 156 0.84 -4.55 -14.46
C PHE A 156 2.33 -4.51 -14.83
N LEU A 157 3.24 -4.50 -13.87
CA LEU A 157 4.69 -4.57 -14.13
C LEU A 157 5.10 -5.89 -14.80
N ASN A 158 4.34 -6.98 -14.60
CA ASN A 158 4.58 -8.24 -15.30
C ASN A 158 4.32 -8.11 -16.80
N ALA A 159 3.31 -7.31 -17.20
CA ALA A 159 3.04 -7.03 -18.60
C ALA A 159 4.15 -6.17 -19.23
N LEU A 160 4.67 -5.18 -18.50
CA LEU A 160 5.72 -4.27 -18.96
C LEU A 160 7.13 -4.87 -19.02
N SER A 161 7.35 -5.97 -18.30
CA SER A 161 8.63 -6.69 -18.27
C SER A 161 8.72 -7.81 -19.30
N ASN A 162 7.65 -8.05 -20.06
CA ASN A 162 7.61 -9.03 -21.14
C ASN A 162 8.66 -8.70 -22.22
N ASP A 163 9.21 -9.73 -22.87
CA ASP A 163 10.21 -9.61 -23.93
C ASP A 163 9.76 -8.76 -25.12
N CYS A 164 8.45 -8.61 -25.31
CA CYS A 164 7.88 -7.77 -26.36
C CYS A 164 7.80 -6.28 -26.03
N SER A 165 8.03 -5.89 -24.77
CA SER A 165 8.20 -4.49 -24.39
C SER A 165 9.60 -4.00 -24.79
N PRO A 166 9.77 -2.73 -25.21
CA PRO A 166 11.08 -2.16 -25.47
C PRO A 166 12.02 -2.31 -24.28
N LEU A 167 13.32 -2.42 -24.54
CA LEU A 167 14.34 -2.57 -23.49
C LEU A 167 14.23 -1.46 -22.43
N VAL A 168 13.96 -0.23 -22.85
CA VAL A 168 13.78 0.92 -21.95
C VAL A 168 12.65 0.66 -20.96
N THR A 169 11.46 0.28 -21.44
CA THR A 169 10.29 -0.03 -20.60
C THR A 169 10.53 -1.20 -19.66
N ARG A 170 11.26 -2.24 -20.11
CA ARG A 170 11.62 -3.39 -19.26
C ARG A 170 12.56 -2.99 -18.13
N VAL A 171 13.57 -2.17 -18.43
CA VAL A 171 14.48 -1.61 -17.43
C VAL A 171 13.72 -0.67 -16.48
N SER A 172 12.84 0.18 -17.00
CA SER A 172 11.96 1.04 -16.22
C SER A 172 11.05 0.25 -15.29
N ALA A 173 10.46 -0.86 -15.75
CA ALA A 173 9.62 -1.73 -14.92
C ALA A 173 10.41 -2.34 -13.76
N PHE A 174 11.65 -2.77 -14.01
CA PHE A 174 12.54 -3.26 -12.96
C PHE A 174 12.92 -2.15 -11.97
N LEU A 175 13.32 -0.97 -12.47
CA LEU A 175 13.64 0.19 -11.63
C LEU A 175 12.43 0.68 -10.84
N PHE A 176 11.22 0.57 -11.39
CA PHE A 176 9.99 0.90 -10.69
C PHE A 176 9.72 -0.09 -9.55
N ALA A 177 9.83 -1.38 -9.83
CA ALA A 177 9.66 -2.43 -8.83
C ALA A 177 10.66 -2.28 -7.67
N PHE A 178 11.93 -2.02 -7.96
CA PHE A 178 12.96 -1.88 -6.93
C PHE A 178 12.95 -0.49 -6.27
N GLY A 179 13.01 0.57 -7.07
CA GLY A 179 13.20 1.95 -6.62
C GLY A 179 11.95 2.63 -6.08
N ILE A 180 10.75 2.17 -6.46
CA ILE A 180 9.49 2.74 -5.95
C ILE A 180 8.87 1.78 -4.95
N ILE A 181 8.50 0.58 -5.41
CA ILE A 181 7.80 -0.39 -4.56
C ILE A 181 8.75 -0.91 -3.48
N GLY A 182 9.97 -1.30 -3.85
CA GLY A 182 10.98 -1.78 -2.92
C GLY A 182 11.33 -0.74 -1.85
N LEU A 183 11.70 0.48 -2.24
CA LEU A 183 12.04 1.54 -1.29
C LEU A 183 10.84 2.02 -0.45
N GLY A 184 9.61 1.79 -0.90
CA GLY A 184 8.40 2.04 -0.11
C GLY A 184 8.19 1.04 1.03
N ILE A 185 8.77 -0.18 0.96
CA ILE A 185 8.63 -1.19 2.02
C ILE A 185 9.27 -0.72 3.33
N PRO A 186 10.56 -0.31 3.38
CA PRO A 186 11.17 0.22 4.59
C PRO A 186 10.38 1.35 5.25
N PHE A 187 9.89 2.29 4.44
CA PHE A 187 9.08 3.40 4.93
C PHE A 187 7.81 2.93 5.62
N ASN A 188 7.05 2.02 5.00
CA ASN A 188 5.84 1.47 5.62
C ASN A 188 6.15 0.67 6.89
N CYS A 189 7.27 -0.08 6.93
CA CYS A 189 7.72 -0.77 8.13
C CYS A 189 8.04 0.20 9.28
N ILE A 190 8.73 1.32 9.01
CA ILE A 190 9.06 2.35 10.01
C ILE A 190 7.76 2.97 10.57
N VAL A 191 6.84 3.36 9.68
CA VAL A 191 5.55 3.95 10.07
C VAL A 191 4.76 2.96 10.92
N ALA A 192 4.62 1.70 10.50
CA ALA A 192 3.91 0.68 11.26
C ALA A 192 4.55 0.44 12.64
N ARG A 193 5.89 0.42 12.73
CA ARG A 193 6.62 0.32 14.00
C ARG A 193 6.26 1.48 14.93
N TYR A 194 6.25 2.72 14.40
CA TYR A 194 5.89 3.92 15.15
C TYR A 194 4.44 3.90 15.61
N SER A 195 3.50 3.50 14.74
CA SER A 195 2.08 3.40 15.10
C SER A 195 1.84 2.37 16.20
N LEU A 196 2.51 1.22 16.15
CA LEU A 196 2.42 0.18 17.18
C LEU A 196 3.01 0.62 18.53
N LEU A 197 4.10 1.38 18.50
CA LEU A 197 4.77 1.92 19.68
C LEU A 197 3.99 3.06 20.33
N VAL A 198 3.69 4.11 19.57
CA VAL A 198 2.95 5.29 20.03
C VAL A 198 1.53 4.90 20.45
N GLY A 199 0.90 3.99 19.71
CA GLY A 199 -0.39 3.42 20.06
C GLY A 199 -0.38 2.57 21.35
N ARG A 200 0.79 2.30 21.95
CA ARG A 200 0.99 1.41 23.11
C ARG A 200 0.37 0.02 22.92
N SER A 201 0.25 -0.41 21.67
CA SER A 201 -0.27 -1.73 21.30
C SER A 201 0.79 -2.81 21.50
N CYS A 202 2.06 -2.47 21.21
CA CYS A 202 3.21 -3.36 21.36
C CYS A 202 4.37 -2.64 22.07
N GLY A 203 5.21 -3.41 22.78
CA GLY A 203 6.49 -2.92 23.27
C GLY A 203 7.55 -2.84 22.16
N PRO A 204 8.72 -2.21 22.40
CA PRO A 204 9.75 -1.94 21.37
C PRO A 204 10.24 -3.15 20.58
N ARG A 205 10.37 -4.32 21.23
CA ARG A 205 10.80 -5.55 20.54
C ARG A 205 9.69 -6.13 19.66
N MET A 206 8.47 -6.12 20.16
CA MET A 206 7.32 -6.68 19.45
C MET A 206 6.88 -5.79 18.29
N SER A 207 6.98 -4.46 18.41
CA SER A 207 6.68 -3.56 17.31
C SER A 207 7.64 -3.77 16.14
N THR A 208 8.94 -3.89 16.41
CA THR A 208 9.95 -4.18 15.37
C THR A 208 9.72 -5.56 14.75
N PHE A 209 9.40 -6.58 15.56
CA PHE A 209 9.09 -7.90 15.04
C PHE A 209 7.91 -7.88 14.06
N TRP A 210 6.78 -7.31 14.47
CA TRP A 210 5.57 -7.30 13.65
C TRP A 210 5.66 -6.36 12.43
N ALA A 211 6.33 -5.23 12.56
CA ALA A 211 6.42 -4.25 11.48
C ALA A 211 7.54 -4.56 10.48
N VAL A 212 8.67 -5.10 10.95
CA VAL A 212 9.85 -5.35 10.11
C VAL A 212 9.95 -6.82 9.74
N TYR A 213 10.17 -7.72 10.70
CA TYR A 213 10.57 -9.10 10.38
C TYR A 213 9.41 -9.98 9.90
N PHE A 214 8.23 -9.86 10.51
CA PHE A 214 7.09 -10.72 10.20
C PHE A 214 6.65 -10.64 8.72
N PRO A 215 6.52 -9.45 8.09
CA PRO A 215 6.22 -9.36 6.67
C PRO A 215 7.21 -10.15 5.79
N TRP A 216 8.52 -10.11 6.07
CA TRP A 216 9.52 -10.89 5.35
C TRP A 216 9.50 -12.39 5.70
N LEU A 217 8.97 -12.78 6.85
CA LEU A 217 8.83 -14.20 7.18
C LEU A 217 7.65 -14.87 6.46
N VAL A 218 6.66 -14.07 6.01
CA VAL A 218 5.40 -14.58 5.46
C VAL A 218 5.24 -14.21 3.98
N SER A 219 5.88 -13.15 3.47
CA SER A 219 5.66 -12.64 2.10
C SER A 219 5.90 -13.66 0.99
N TRP A 220 6.85 -14.59 1.16
CA TRP A 220 7.15 -15.65 0.20
C TRP A 220 5.99 -16.63 0.01
N LEU A 221 5.06 -16.76 0.97
CA LEU A 221 3.84 -17.56 0.83
C LEU A 221 2.88 -16.98 -0.20
N PHE A 222 2.98 -15.67 -0.48
CA PHE A 222 2.13 -14.96 -1.42
C PHE A 222 2.74 -14.82 -2.82
N TYR A 223 3.82 -15.55 -3.12
CA TYR A 223 4.48 -15.53 -4.42
C TYR A 223 3.66 -16.18 -5.54
N GLY A 224 2.84 -17.18 -5.20
CA GLY A 224 2.04 -17.93 -6.16
C GLY A 224 0.60 -17.45 -6.25
N GLY A 225 0.13 -17.15 -7.46
CA GLY A 225 -1.30 -17.03 -7.79
C GLY A 225 -1.95 -15.68 -7.47
N GLY A 226 -3.29 -15.68 -7.41
CA GLY A 226 -4.11 -14.48 -7.19
C GLY A 226 -4.28 -14.08 -5.72
N LEU A 227 -3.73 -14.86 -4.78
CA LEU A 227 -3.97 -14.69 -3.35
C LEU A 227 -3.54 -13.30 -2.86
N PHE A 228 -2.40 -12.78 -3.33
CA PHE A 228 -1.96 -11.43 -2.97
C PHE A 228 -3.00 -10.36 -3.32
N ASN A 229 -3.58 -10.41 -4.52
CA ASN A 229 -4.61 -9.46 -4.95
C ASN A 229 -5.88 -9.58 -4.11
N GLU A 230 -6.24 -10.81 -3.70
CA GLU A 230 -7.35 -11.03 -2.78
C GLU A 230 -7.07 -10.44 -1.39
N VAL A 231 -5.88 -10.67 -0.82
CA VAL A 231 -5.49 -10.08 0.47
C VAL A 231 -5.56 -8.55 0.40
N VAL A 232 -5.01 -7.95 -0.65
CA VAL A 232 -5.06 -6.49 -0.87
C VAL A 232 -6.50 -5.98 -0.91
N ALA A 233 -7.37 -6.66 -1.68
CA ALA A 233 -8.77 -6.26 -1.79
C ALA A 233 -9.50 -6.37 -0.45
N TRP A 234 -9.34 -7.49 0.26
CA TRP A 234 -9.97 -7.70 1.57
C TRP A 234 -9.45 -6.74 2.63
N SER A 235 -8.15 -6.48 2.69
CA SER A 235 -7.58 -5.45 3.57
C SER A 235 -8.13 -4.06 3.24
N GLY A 236 -8.31 -3.75 1.95
CA GLY A 236 -8.95 -2.51 1.51
C GLY A 236 -10.39 -2.37 2.00
N ASP A 237 -11.20 -3.42 1.82
CA ASP A 237 -12.63 -3.40 2.15
C ASP A 237 -12.90 -3.49 3.67
N LEU A 238 -12.20 -4.39 4.38
CA LEU A 238 -12.49 -4.72 5.77
C LEU A 238 -11.71 -3.86 6.78
N ASP A 239 -10.45 -3.55 6.50
CA ASP A 239 -9.62 -2.78 7.44
C ASP A 239 -9.61 -1.30 7.06
N ILE A 240 -9.17 -0.99 5.84
CA ILE A 240 -8.97 0.38 5.40
C ILE A 240 -10.28 1.13 5.22
N GLY A 241 -11.35 0.48 4.71
CA GLY A 241 -12.66 1.10 4.55
C GLY A 241 -13.20 1.73 5.85
N PRO A 242 -13.37 0.95 6.94
CA PRO A 242 -13.79 1.50 8.23
C PRO A 242 -12.84 2.56 8.78
N ILE A 243 -11.52 2.37 8.62
CA ILE A 243 -10.52 3.35 9.09
C ILE A 243 -10.60 4.66 8.30
N ASN A 244 -10.89 4.62 7.00
CA ASN A 244 -10.96 5.81 6.15
C ASN A 244 -12.28 6.58 6.30
N PHE A 245 -13.41 5.89 6.51
CA PHE A 245 -14.72 6.54 6.48
C PHE A 245 -15.41 6.60 7.85
N VAL A 246 -15.39 5.51 8.61
CA VAL A 246 -16.13 5.41 9.87
C VAL A 246 -15.39 6.13 10.99
N LEU A 247 -14.09 5.92 11.10
CA LEU A 247 -13.30 6.46 12.20
C LEU A 247 -13.19 7.99 12.16
N PRO A 248 -12.89 8.65 11.02
CA PRO A 248 -12.87 10.11 10.95
C PRO A 248 -14.24 10.72 11.23
N LEU A 249 -15.31 10.14 10.69
CA LEU A 249 -16.67 10.59 10.97
C LEU A 249 -17.01 10.48 12.46
N ALA A 250 -16.69 9.35 13.09
CA ALA A 250 -16.92 9.14 14.52
C ALA A 250 -16.12 10.16 15.37
N VAL A 251 -14.85 10.38 15.04
CA VAL A 251 -14.01 11.39 15.71
C VAL A 251 -14.58 12.79 15.51
N SER A 252 -15.00 13.17 14.30
CA SER A 252 -15.61 14.47 14.03
C SER A 252 -16.93 14.68 14.78
N LEU A 253 -17.82 13.68 14.79
CA LEU A 253 -19.10 13.77 15.52
C LEU A 253 -18.89 13.89 17.03
N THR A 254 -17.93 13.14 17.58
CA THR A 254 -17.57 13.27 19.00
C THR A 254 -16.93 14.61 19.32
N ALA A 255 -16.09 15.14 18.44
CA ALA A 255 -15.49 16.47 18.60
C ALA A 255 -16.52 17.61 18.52
N LEU A 256 -17.57 17.45 17.70
CA LEU A 256 -18.66 18.41 17.54
C LEU A 256 -19.77 18.25 18.60
N GLY A 257 -19.71 17.23 19.45
CA GLY A 257 -20.70 16.99 20.51
C GLY A 257 -22.07 16.53 19.99
N VAL A 258 -22.17 16.12 18.73
CA VAL A 258 -23.42 15.67 18.09
C VAL A 258 -23.60 14.18 18.36
N GLY A 259 -24.27 13.84 19.46
CA GLY A 259 -24.70 12.47 19.75
C GLY A 259 -24.90 12.16 21.22
N SER A 260 -26.04 11.56 21.55
CA SER A 260 -26.40 10.91 22.82
C SER A 260 -25.52 9.69 23.17
N LEU A 261 -24.42 9.47 22.45
CA LEU A 261 -23.28 8.70 22.94
C LEU A 261 -22.65 9.50 24.09
N ARG A 262 -23.17 9.34 25.32
CA ARG A 262 -22.58 9.77 26.61
C ARG A 262 -21.21 9.10 26.88
N TRP A 263 -20.26 9.22 25.97
CA TRP A 263 -18.91 8.63 26.08
C TRP A 263 -17.81 9.70 26.26
N ALA A 264 -18.15 10.99 26.13
CA ALA A 264 -17.26 12.09 26.48
C ALA A 264 -17.67 12.69 27.84
N HIS A 265 -16.83 12.51 28.84
CA HIS A 265 -16.96 13.24 30.10
C HIS A 265 -16.69 14.74 29.83
N PRO A 266 -17.46 15.70 30.39
CA PRO A 266 -17.37 17.13 30.06
C PRO A 266 -16.07 17.86 30.46
N ARG A 267 -14.96 17.16 30.75
CA ARG A 267 -13.72 17.76 31.26
C ARG A 267 -12.59 17.92 30.24
N ALA A 268 -12.74 17.45 28.99
CA ALA A 268 -11.66 17.51 27.99
C ALA A 268 -11.59 18.84 27.21
N ALA A 269 -12.63 19.68 27.25
CA ALA A 269 -12.70 20.93 26.49
C ALA A 269 -11.70 22.04 26.87
N PRO A 270 -11.13 22.15 28.09
CA PRO A 270 -10.19 23.23 28.38
C PRO A 270 -8.74 22.97 27.91
N ALA A 271 -8.36 21.73 27.58
CA ALA A 271 -6.96 21.37 27.39
C ALA A 271 -6.37 21.79 26.02
N LEU A 272 -7.21 21.94 24.99
CA LEU A 272 -6.76 22.37 23.66
C LEU A 272 -6.42 23.86 23.54
N ARG A 273 -6.64 24.67 24.60
CA ARG A 273 -6.21 26.08 24.66
C ARG A 273 -4.80 26.29 25.23
N ARG A 274 -4.11 25.24 25.70
CA ARG A 274 -2.82 25.38 26.41
C ARG A 274 -1.57 25.08 25.58
N TYR A 275 -1.70 24.60 24.36
CA TYR A 275 -0.53 24.32 23.54
C TYR A 275 -0.11 25.61 22.81
N GLY A 276 1.05 26.13 23.20
CA GLY A 276 1.75 27.18 22.46
C GLY A 276 2.17 26.71 21.06
N PRO A 277 2.83 27.57 20.27
CA PRO A 277 3.28 27.19 18.93
C PRO A 277 4.13 25.91 18.98
N LEU A 278 3.81 24.95 18.11
CA LEU A 278 4.52 23.68 17.94
C LEU A 278 6.01 23.96 17.71
N GLN A 279 6.87 23.50 18.61
CA GLN A 279 8.32 23.51 18.39
C GLN A 279 8.70 22.33 17.48
N PRO A 280 9.61 22.52 16.51
CA PRO A 280 10.16 21.44 15.71
C PRO A 280 10.94 20.46 16.59
N ALA A 281 10.82 19.16 16.31
CA ALA A 281 11.67 18.16 16.95
C ALA A 281 13.13 18.32 16.49
N GLU A 282 14.08 18.28 17.42
CA GLU A 282 15.52 18.31 17.16
C GLU A 282 16.14 16.91 17.27
N ALA A 283 17.28 16.71 16.59
CA ALA A 283 18.01 15.45 16.61
C ALA A 283 18.51 15.13 18.03
N GLY A 284 17.93 14.10 18.66
CA GLY A 284 18.20 13.72 20.06
C GLY A 284 16.97 13.69 20.95
N ASP A 285 15.86 14.28 20.50
CA ASP A 285 14.59 14.33 21.25
C ASP A 285 13.91 12.96 21.41
N GLU A 286 14.42 11.91 20.77
CA GLU A 286 13.97 10.50 20.95
C GLU A 286 14.28 9.97 22.36
N HIS A 287 15.24 10.59 23.05
CA HIS A 287 15.67 10.23 24.40
C HIS A 287 15.16 11.18 25.49
N ASP A 288 14.47 12.26 25.11
CA ASP A 288 13.94 13.21 26.07
C ASP A 288 12.71 12.63 26.78
N GLU A 289 12.70 12.66 28.12
CA GLU A 289 11.57 12.17 28.92
C GLU A 289 10.30 12.97 28.64
N ALA A 290 10.41 14.22 28.17
CA ALA A 290 9.29 15.03 27.73
C ALA A 290 8.63 14.50 26.43
N ASN A 291 9.39 13.84 25.55
CA ASN A 291 8.86 13.27 24.31
C ASN A 291 8.28 11.86 24.48
N ARG A 292 8.54 11.20 25.63
CA ARG A 292 7.76 10.03 26.08
C ARG A 292 6.30 10.40 26.38
N ASP A 293 6.06 11.66 26.75
CA ASP A 293 4.74 12.27 26.78
C ASP A 293 4.41 12.85 25.41
N THR A 294 4.14 11.94 24.47
CA THR A 294 3.74 12.23 23.09
C THR A 294 2.84 13.46 23.00
N LEU A 295 3.19 14.41 22.10
CA LEU A 295 2.40 15.59 21.70
C LEU A 295 0.93 15.28 21.36
N VAL A 296 0.63 14.00 21.07
CA VAL A 296 -0.72 13.45 21.09
C VAL A 296 -0.98 12.89 22.50
N GLY A 297 -1.70 13.66 23.32
CA GLY A 297 -2.19 13.17 24.61
C GLY A 297 -2.82 11.78 24.45
N PRO A 298 -2.58 10.84 25.37
CA PRO A 298 -2.93 9.45 25.14
C PRO A 298 -4.43 9.34 24.89
N LEU A 299 -4.82 8.52 23.90
CA LEU A 299 -6.22 8.27 23.53
C LEU A 299 -7.09 8.25 24.79
N PRO A 300 -8.23 8.98 24.81
CA PRO A 300 -9.16 8.99 25.92
C PRO A 300 -9.32 7.57 26.48
N SER A 301 -9.23 7.42 27.80
CA SER A 301 -9.14 6.09 28.46
C SER A 301 -10.25 5.12 28.02
N PHE A 302 -11.41 5.65 27.59
CA PHE A 302 -12.49 4.86 27.01
C PHE A 302 -12.16 4.33 25.60
N LEU A 303 -11.53 5.10 24.71
CA LEU A 303 -11.10 4.65 23.37
C LEU A 303 -9.98 3.62 23.45
N ARG A 304 -9.11 3.70 24.47
CA ARG A 304 -8.13 2.64 24.77
C ARG A 304 -8.78 1.29 25.06
N ARG A 305 -10.01 1.29 25.61
CA ARG A 305 -10.78 0.06 25.85
C ARG A 305 -11.28 -0.59 24.56
N PHE A 306 -11.48 0.21 23.50
CA PHE A 306 -11.92 -0.26 22.19
C PHE A 306 -10.77 -0.57 21.22
N GLN A 307 -9.60 0.04 21.41
CA GLN A 307 -8.43 -0.15 20.54
C GLN A 307 -8.02 -1.63 20.42
N ARG A 308 -8.01 -2.38 21.54
CA ARG A 308 -7.70 -3.81 21.55
C ARG A 308 -8.80 -4.65 20.88
N PRO A 309 -10.08 -4.61 21.31
CA PRO A 309 -11.11 -5.44 20.70
C PRO A 309 -11.37 -5.09 19.24
N VAL A 310 -11.31 -3.82 18.83
CA VAL A 310 -11.44 -3.43 17.41
C VAL A 310 -10.28 -3.99 16.60
N GLY A 311 -9.04 -3.87 17.09
CA GLY A 311 -7.87 -4.47 16.43
C GLY A 311 -7.97 -5.99 16.33
N PHE A 312 -8.44 -6.68 17.38
CA PHE A 312 -8.64 -8.13 17.36
C PHE A 312 -9.79 -8.57 16.44
N VAL A 313 -10.88 -7.82 16.39
CA VAL A 313 -12.01 -8.10 15.49
C VAL A 313 -11.61 -7.87 14.03
N ALA A 314 -10.95 -6.75 13.73
CA ALA A 314 -10.44 -6.46 12.39
C ALA A 314 -9.44 -7.54 11.93
N ALA A 315 -8.43 -7.86 12.76
CA ALA A 315 -7.50 -8.94 12.48
C ALA A 315 -8.20 -10.31 12.35
N GLY A 316 -9.22 -10.58 13.16
CA GLY A 316 -10.03 -11.79 13.08
C GLY A 316 -10.82 -11.89 11.77
N LEU A 317 -11.49 -10.82 11.36
CA LEU A 317 -12.23 -10.74 10.10
C LEU A 317 -11.29 -10.85 8.89
N LEU A 318 -10.13 -10.19 8.93
CA LEU A 318 -9.11 -10.33 7.90
C LEU A 318 -8.60 -11.77 7.81
N CYS A 319 -8.26 -12.40 8.95
CA CYS A 319 -7.85 -13.81 8.98
C CYS A 319 -8.92 -14.73 8.39
N VAL A 320 -10.20 -14.51 8.72
CA VAL A 320 -11.33 -15.28 8.14
C VAL A 320 -11.43 -15.04 6.64
N GLY A 321 -11.28 -13.80 6.16
CA GLY A 321 -11.27 -13.46 4.75
C GLY A 321 -10.13 -14.17 4.00
N ILE A 322 -8.91 -14.11 4.53
CA ILE A 322 -7.74 -14.78 3.97
C ILE A 322 -7.95 -16.31 3.94
N LEU A 323 -8.46 -16.90 5.02
CA LEU A 323 -8.78 -18.33 5.07
C LEU A 323 -9.83 -18.72 4.03
N ALA A 324 -10.90 -17.94 3.90
CA ALA A 324 -11.94 -18.16 2.90
C ALA A 324 -11.35 -18.12 1.48
N SER A 325 -10.52 -17.12 1.20
CA SER A 325 -9.76 -16.95 -0.04
C SER A 325 -8.88 -18.16 -0.37
N VAL A 326 -8.07 -18.60 0.59
CA VAL A 326 -7.22 -19.80 0.46
C VAL A 326 -8.07 -21.05 0.18
N VAL A 327 -9.18 -21.24 0.88
CA VAL A 327 -10.10 -22.37 0.67
C VAL A 327 -10.71 -22.31 -0.74
N THR A 328 -11.16 -21.14 -1.19
CA THR A 328 -11.73 -20.98 -2.54
C THR A 328 -10.71 -21.24 -3.64
N HIS A 329 -9.49 -20.74 -3.49
CA HIS A 329 -8.40 -21.00 -4.45
C HIS A 329 -8.03 -22.48 -4.48
N SER A 330 -7.93 -23.13 -3.32
CA SER A 330 -7.64 -24.56 -3.21
C SER A 330 -8.74 -25.40 -3.86
N ALA A 331 -10.01 -25.03 -3.66
CA ALA A 331 -11.16 -25.71 -4.26
C ALA A 331 -11.24 -25.51 -5.79
N ARG A 332 -10.80 -24.36 -6.31
CA ARG A 332 -10.69 -24.11 -7.77
C ARG A 332 -9.54 -24.91 -8.38
N ALA A 333 -8.37 -24.93 -7.74
CA ALA A 333 -7.22 -25.71 -8.19
C ALA A 333 -7.55 -27.21 -8.23
N TYR A 334 -8.21 -27.74 -7.18
CA TYR A 334 -8.65 -29.14 -7.14
C TYR A 334 -9.66 -29.47 -8.26
N ARG A 335 -10.64 -28.60 -8.51
CA ARG A 335 -11.60 -28.79 -9.61
C ARG A 335 -10.96 -28.73 -11.00
N GLY A 336 -9.93 -27.91 -11.18
CA GLY A 336 -9.15 -27.87 -12.41
C GLY A 336 -8.34 -29.15 -12.64
N PHE A 337 -7.81 -29.73 -11.57
CA PHE A 337 -7.07 -31.00 -11.61
C PHE A 337 -7.97 -32.20 -11.93
N VAL A 338 -9.18 -32.27 -11.36
CA VAL A 338 -10.14 -33.37 -11.60
C VAL A 338 -10.76 -33.34 -13.01
N ARG A 339 -10.69 -32.20 -13.72
CA ARG A 339 -11.20 -32.04 -15.09
C ARG A 339 -10.17 -32.31 -16.20
N LYS A 340 -8.89 -32.43 -15.86
CA LYS A 340 -7.84 -32.90 -16.78
C LYS A 340 -7.67 -34.41 -16.63
#